data_AF-W4KAM0-F1
#
_entry.id   AF-W4KAM0-F1
#
_cell.length_a   1.000
_cell.length_b   1.000
_cell.length_c   1.000
_cell.angle_alpha   90.00
_cell.angle_beta   90.00
_cell.angle_gamma   90.00
#
_symmetry.space_group_name_H-M   'P 1'
#
loop_
_entity.id
_entity.type
_entity.pdbx_description
1 polymer ?
#
loop_
_entity_poly.entity_id
_entity_poly.type
_entity_poly.pdbx_seq_one_letter_code
_entity_poly.pdbx_strand_id
1 'polypeptide(L)'
;DHTIDLKPIFKPQVPRIYALSPEKHNKLGKFIKEHLTRGTIHQSTSQNAAPFFFIEKKDGKLWPVQDYRYLNSRTILNVCLFPLI
;
A
#
# COMPACT_ATOMS: atom_id res chain seq x y z
N ASP A 1 -11.27 12.52 8.92
CA ASP A 1 -10.82 11.10 8.85
C ASP A 1 -11.44 10.41 7.66
N HIS A 2 -10.68 9.51 7.02
CA HIS A 2 -11.16 8.71 5.88
C HIS A 2 -11.41 7.28 6.36
N THR A 3 -12.66 6.83 6.26
CA THR A 3 -13.07 5.47 6.65
C THR A 3 -13.11 4.55 5.44
N ILE A 4 -12.69 3.29 5.62
CA ILE A 4 -12.72 2.25 4.60
C ILE A 4 -13.80 1.24 4.97
N ASP A 5 -14.93 1.28 4.26
CA ASP A 5 -16.04 0.35 4.49
C ASP A 5 -15.75 -1.01 3.85
N LEU A 6 -15.82 -2.08 4.65
CA LEU A 6 -15.54 -3.45 4.22
C LEU A 6 -16.83 -4.23 3.98
N LYS A 7 -16.85 -5.07 2.95
CA LYS A 7 -17.95 -6.02 2.72
C LYS A 7 -18.03 -7.04 3.87
N PRO A 8 -19.22 -7.54 4.24
CA PRO A 8 -19.38 -8.52 5.33
C PRO A 8 -18.57 -9.82 5.16
N ILE A 9 -18.22 -10.17 3.91
CA ILE A 9 -17.44 -11.36 3.56
C ILE A 9 -15.91 -11.12 3.59
N PHE A 10 -15.44 -9.98 4.10
CA PHE A 10 -14.02 -9.68 4.16
C PHE A 10 -13.30 -10.66 5.09
N LYS A 11 -12.17 -11.19 4.62
CA LYS A 11 -11.26 -12.01 5.41
C LYS A 11 -9.89 -11.31 5.43
N PRO A 12 -9.33 -10.99 6.60
CA PRO A 12 -7.96 -10.49 6.68
C PRO A 12 -6.99 -11.48 6.04
N GLN A 13 -5.98 -10.98 5.34
CA GLN A 13 -4.92 -11.81 4.79
C GLN A 13 -3.54 -11.20 5.00
N VAL A 14 -2.55 -12.07 5.14
CA VAL A 14 -1.13 -11.71 5.12
C VAL A 14 -0.52 -12.32 3.86
N PRO A 15 -0.43 -11.55 2.76
CA PRO A 15 0.08 -12.07 1.50
C PRO A 15 1.59 -12.32 1.56
N ARG A 16 2.09 -13.14 0.64
CA ARG A 16 3.54 -13.31 0.47
C ARG A 16 4.18 -11.99 0.06
N ILE A 17 5.32 -11.68 0.66
CA ILE A 17 6.10 -10.49 0.35
C ILE A 17 6.83 -10.70 -0.98
N TYR A 18 6.83 -9.68 -1.85
CA TYR A 18 7.61 -9.71 -3.08
C TYR A 18 9.11 -9.67 -2.75
N ALA A 19 9.89 -10.54 -3.38
CA ALA A 19 11.34 -10.50 -3.26
C ALA A 19 11.86 -9.17 -3.87
N LEU A 20 12.70 -8.46 -3.11
CA LEU A 20 13.32 -7.21 -3.55
C LEU A 20 14.80 -7.44 -3.80
N SER A 21 15.36 -6.73 -4.77
CA SER A 21 16.81 -6.66 -4.96
C SER A 21 17.47 -5.90 -3.80
N PRO A 22 18.78 -6.07 -3.57
CA PRO A 22 19.49 -5.35 -2.51
C PRO A 22 19.32 -3.82 -2.60
N GLU A 23 19.34 -3.26 -3.80
CA GLU A 23 19.11 -1.82 -4.01
C GLU A 23 17.69 -1.40 -3.59
N LYS A 24 16.68 -2.19 -3.93
CA LYS A 24 15.28 -1.95 -3.55
C LYS A 24 15.09 -2.10 -2.04
N HIS A 25 15.77 -3.03 -1.39
CA HIS A 25 15.78 -3.14 0.08
C HIS A 25 16.35 -1.89 0.75
N ASN A 26 17.48 -1.36 0.24
CA ASN A 26 18.06 -0.12 0.77
C ASN A 26 17.10 1.07 0.62
N LYS A 27 16.42 1.19 -0.53
CA LYS A 27 15.40 2.22 -0.75
C LYS A 27 14.18 2.03 0.15
N LEU A 28 13.74 0.80 0.40
CA LEU A 28 12.66 0.49 1.35
C LEU A 28 13.01 0.98 2.76
N GLY A 29 14.23 0.74 3.24
CA GLY A 29 14.67 1.21 4.56
C GLY A 29 14.62 2.73 4.68
N LYS A 30 15.07 3.45 3.65
CA LYS A 30 14.98 4.92 3.59
C LYS A 30 13.53 5.41 3.59
N PHE A 31 12.68 4.79 2.77
CA PHE A 31 11.25 5.10 2.70
C PHE A 31 10.56 4.93 4.06
N ILE A 32 10.78 3.80 4.74
CA ILE A 32 10.19 3.54 6.06
C ILE A 32 10.66 4.59 7.07
N LYS A 33 11.96 4.87 7.14
CA LYS A 33 12.51 5.86 8.08
C LYS A 33 11.91 7.25 7.86
N GLU A 34 11.86 7.72 6.62
CA GLU A 34 11.31 9.04 6.28
C GLU A 34 9.82 9.14 6.67
N HIS A 35 9.03 8.13 6.31
CA HIS A 35 7.59 8.13 6.57
C HIS A 35 7.23 7.95 8.04
N LEU A 36 8.07 7.25 8.83
CA LEU A 36 7.97 7.18 10.29
C LEU A 36 8.31 8.52 10.93
N THR A 37 9.40 9.18 10.52
CA THR A 37 9.78 10.51 11.04
C THR A 37 8.71 11.56 10.74
N ARG A 38 8.10 11.49 9.55
CA ARG A 38 6.99 12.39 9.18
C ARG A 38 5.67 12.05 9.90
N GLY A 39 5.56 10.87 10.52
CA GLY A 39 4.32 10.40 11.15
C GLY A 39 3.24 9.94 10.16
N THR A 40 3.57 9.78 8.87
CA THR A 40 2.62 9.29 7.85
C THR A 40 2.34 7.80 7.94
N ILE A 41 3.26 7.02 8.52
CA ILE A 41 3.07 5.61 8.86
C ILE A 41 3.47 5.38 10.31
N HIS A 42 2.97 4.31 10.90
CA HIS A 42 3.33 3.86 12.24
C HIS A 42 3.35 2.32 12.27
N GLN A 43 3.99 1.75 13.28
CA GLN A 43 3.96 0.30 13.49
C GLN A 43 2.55 -0.13 13.90
N SER A 44 2.00 -1.15 13.23
CA SER A 44 0.69 -1.70 13.56
C SER A 44 0.76 -3.22 13.76
N THR A 45 -0.17 -3.75 14.56
CA THR A 45 -0.39 -5.19 14.76
C THR A 45 -1.65 -5.65 14.03
N SER A 46 -1.81 -5.24 12.76
CA SER A 46 -2.96 -5.58 11.92
C SER A 46 -2.97 -7.06 11.52
N GLN A 47 -4.15 -7.68 11.53
CA GLN A 47 -4.39 -9.02 10.98
C GLN A 47 -4.37 -9.06 9.43
N ASN A 48 -4.38 -7.89 8.79
CA ASN A 48 -4.34 -7.73 7.34
C ASN A 48 -3.09 -6.95 6.90
N ALA A 49 -2.48 -7.38 5.81
CA ALA A 49 -1.35 -6.68 5.19
C ALA A 49 -1.52 -6.61 3.66
N ALA A 50 -0.91 -5.59 3.06
CA ALA A 50 -0.79 -5.46 1.61
C ALA A 50 0.69 -5.48 1.23
N PRO A 51 1.10 -6.26 0.21
CA PRO A 51 2.49 -6.39 -0.13
C PRO A 51 2.99 -5.09 -0.79
N PHE A 52 4.29 -4.85 -0.64
CA PHE A 52 4.94 -3.63 -1.10
C PHE A 52 6.02 -3.98 -2.12
N PHE A 53 6.18 -3.15 -3.15
CA PHE A 53 7.20 -3.31 -4.16
C PHE A 53 7.56 -1.97 -4.81
N PHE A 54 8.57 -2.00 -5.69
CA PHE A 54 8.99 -0.83 -6.45
C PHE A 54 8.79 -1.02 -7.94
N ILE A 55 8.22 0.00 -8.58
CA ILE A 55 8.14 0.13 -10.04
C ILE A 55 9.25 1.08 -10.50
N GLU A 56 9.94 0.71 -11.56
CA GLU A 56 10.89 1.57 -12.24
C GLU A 56 10.19 2.42 -13.29
N LYS A 57 10.39 3.73 -13.23
CA LYS A 57 9.87 4.69 -14.20
C LYS A 57 10.89 4.92 -15.31
N LYS A 58 10.47 5.56 -16.41
CA LYS A 58 11.31 5.85 -17.57
C LYS A 58 12.55 6.69 -17.24
N ASP A 59 12.48 7.50 -16.19
CA ASP A 59 13.57 8.31 -15.64
C ASP A 59 14.54 7.52 -14.74
N GLY A 60 14.36 6.20 -14.61
CA GLY A 60 15.14 5.33 -13.72
C GLY A 60 14.77 5.47 -12.24
N LYS A 61 13.76 6.29 -11.90
CA LYS A 61 13.34 6.46 -10.52
C LYS A 61 12.52 5.25 -10.07
N LEU A 62 12.83 4.77 -8.86
CA LEU A 62 12.04 3.73 -8.20
C LEU A 62 10.90 4.36 -7.39
N TRP A 63 9.68 3.94 -7.69
CA TRP A 63 8.47 4.40 -7.03
C TRP A 63 7.92 3.34 -6.09
N PRO A 64 7.69 3.68 -4.81
CA PRO A 64 7.09 2.77 -3.85
C PRO A 64 5.63 2.53 -4.19
N VAL A 65 5.20 1.27 -4.22
CA VAL A 65 3.82 0.87 -4.51
C VAL A 65 3.38 -0.18 -3.51
N GLN A 66 2.18 0.01 -2.95
CA GLN A 66 1.52 -0.97 -2.11
C GLN A 66 0.33 -1.56 -2.88
N ASP A 67 0.27 -2.89 -2.93
CA ASP A 67 -0.74 -3.61 -3.70
C ASP A 67 -2.02 -3.80 -2.89
N TYR A 68 -2.94 -2.84 -3.01
CA TYR A 68 -4.25 -2.90 -2.38
C TYR A 68 -5.31 -3.64 -3.19
N ARG A 69 -4.98 -4.34 -4.29
CA ARG A 69 -5.98 -4.98 -5.15
C ARG A 69 -6.93 -5.90 -4.39
N TYR A 70 -6.40 -6.71 -3.47
CA TYR A 70 -7.23 -7.57 -2.63
C TYR A 70 -8.16 -6.76 -1.73
N LEU A 71 -7.61 -5.76 -1.01
CA LEU A 71 -8.39 -4.90 -0.13
C LEU A 71 -9.50 -4.21 -0.91
N ASN A 72 -9.17 -3.57 -2.03
CA ASN A 72 -10.10 -2.83 -2.88
C ASN A 72 -11.23 -3.70 -3.45
N SER A 73 -10.96 -4.99 -3.72
CA SER A 73 -12.02 -5.92 -4.19
C SER A 73 -13.06 -6.23 -3.10
N ARG A 74 -12.68 -6.08 -1.83
CA ARG A 74 -13.49 -6.37 -0.65
C ARG A 74 -14.01 -5.14 0.06
N THR A 75 -13.64 -3.94 -0.37
CA THR A 75 -14.23 -2.69 0.11
C THR A 75 -15.55 -2.40 -0.60
N ILE A 76 -16.45 -1.71 0.09
CA ILE A 76 -17.66 -1.14 -0.50
C ILE A 76 -17.23 0.09 -1.32
N LEU A 77 -17.68 0.16 -2.57
CA LEU A 77 -17.32 1.27 -3.45
C LEU A 77 -18.10 2.51 -3.02
N ASN A 78 -17.39 3.51 -2.50
CA ASN A 78 -17.94 4.83 -2.26
C ASN A 78 -17.88 5.63 -3.57
N VAL A 79 -18.92 5.49 -4.39
CA VAL A 79 -19.01 6.17 -5.70
C VAL A 79 -19.23 7.65 -5.47
N CYS A 80 -18.17 8.45 -5.71
CA CYS A 80 -18.30 9.89 -5.88
C CYS A 80 -18.42 10.18 -7.37
N LEU A 81 -19.46 10.94 -7.77
CA LEU A 81 -19.61 11.41 -9.13
C LEU A 81 -18.62 12.55 -9.35
N PHE A 82 -17.52 12.27 -10.04
CA PHE A 82 -16.64 13.31 -10.54
C PHE A 82 -17.17 13.82 -11.88
N PRO A 83 -17.25 15.14 -12.10
CA PRO A 83 -17.60 15.67 -13.41
C PRO A 83 -16.55 15.23 -14.43
N LEU A 84 -16.99 14.66 -15.54
CA LEU A 84 -16.16 14.51 -16.73
C LEU A 84 -15.98 15.92 -17.30
N ILE A 85 -14.75 16.44 -17.24
CA ILE A 85 -14.32 17.68 -17.90
C ILE A 85 -13.82 17.32 -19.29
#